data_AF-A0A1E7F5X1-F1
#
_entry.id   AF-A0A1E7F5X1-F1
#
_cell.length_a   1.000
_cell.length_b   1.000
_cell.length_c   1.000
_cell.angle_alpha   90.00
_cell.angle_beta   90.00
_cell.angle_gamma   90.00
#
_symmetry.space_group_name_H-M   'P 1'
#
loop_
_entity.id
_entity.type
_entity.pdbx_description
1 polymer ?
#
loop_
_entity_poly.entity_id
_entity_poly.type
_entity_poly.pdbx_seq_one_letter_code
_entity_poly.pdbx_strand_id
1 'polypeptide(L)'
;MRTLFFSNPSEKEYEEFLKKGSRRRGTTDYSKSAISSASPSASVIDSGSSTCSAQEQSKNEIKVRRATVKPYPEEASIYVIDNFLTEAELVYFDRKIATIPFERSFVDNAECYDKRQPATLVDDSHRTSTFYSFKKSHDSKISALERRIATMLGCWVHQIEALQLVRYQPGEFFGIHHDLGNLLDDDTVQLPPKDHGSKRRLVTLFCYLNTLQDDEGGCTYFPNVGSDSHLRVKPKRGRAVLWSNIGIGGKPDPKTIHAGETVISEAGTKKYGLNIWVCEE
;
A
#
# COMPACT_ATOMS: atom_id res chain seq x y z
N MET A 1 12.03 11.42 16.85
CA MET A 1 12.42 10.63 15.66
C MET A 1 11.99 11.45 14.43
N ARG A 2 12.92 11.96 13.60
CA ARG A 2 12.55 12.58 12.31
C ARG A 2 12.24 11.42 11.35
N THR A 3 10.96 11.09 11.22
CA THR A 3 10.45 10.14 10.23
C THR A 3 10.69 10.71 8.84
N LEU A 4 11.34 9.93 7.96
CA LEU A 4 11.77 10.38 6.62
C LEU A 4 10.58 10.97 5.87
N PHE A 5 9.41 10.36 6.00
CA PHE A 5 8.19 10.79 5.33
C PHE A 5 7.74 12.22 5.65
N PHE A 6 7.87 12.63 6.92
CA PHE A 6 7.45 13.96 7.39
C PHE A 6 8.54 15.02 7.21
N SER A 7 9.71 14.63 6.70
CA SER A 7 10.80 15.56 6.38
C SER A 7 10.76 16.09 4.95
N ASN A 8 9.75 15.68 4.16
CA ASN A 8 9.60 16.03 2.75
C ASN A 8 10.87 15.78 1.89
N PRO A 9 11.41 14.55 1.90
CA PRO A 9 12.66 14.24 1.25
C PRO A 9 12.47 14.17 -0.28
N SER A 10 13.57 14.31 -1.00
CA SER A 10 13.62 14.21 -2.47
C SER A 10 13.26 12.81 -2.96
N GLU A 11 12.86 12.70 -4.23
CA GLU A 11 12.57 11.43 -4.91
C GLU A 11 13.75 10.44 -4.78
N LYS A 12 14.98 10.94 -4.98
CA LYS A 12 16.21 10.14 -4.87
C LYS A 12 16.41 9.58 -3.45
N GLU A 13 16.12 10.37 -2.42
CA GLU A 13 16.22 9.92 -1.03
C GLU A 13 15.22 8.80 -0.72
N TYR A 14 13.98 8.90 -1.21
CA TYR A 14 13.00 7.81 -1.09
C TYR A 14 13.43 6.55 -1.83
N GLU A 15 13.88 6.67 -3.09
CA GLU A 15 14.33 5.52 -3.87
C GLU A 15 15.49 4.80 -3.21
N GLU A 16 16.51 5.53 -2.75
CA GLU A 16 17.65 4.94 -2.06
C GLU A 16 17.20 4.18 -0.81
N PHE A 17 16.26 4.73 -0.06
CA PHE A 17 15.78 4.13 1.17
C PHE A 17 14.95 2.86 0.92
N LEU A 18 14.07 2.90 -0.09
CA LEU A 18 13.31 1.75 -0.58
C LEU A 18 14.22 0.63 -1.09
N LYS A 19 15.27 0.99 -1.84
CA LYS A 19 16.29 0.06 -2.34
C LYS A 19 17.10 -0.55 -1.19
N LYS A 20 17.54 0.25 -0.21
CA LYS A 20 18.29 -0.22 0.99
C LYS A 20 17.44 -1.14 1.88
N GLY A 21 16.16 -0.82 2.08
CA GLY A 21 15.20 -1.67 2.79
C GLY A 21 14.93 -3.01 2.10
N SER A 22 14.98 -3.02 0.76
CA SER A 22 14.87 -4.24 -0.07
C SER A 22 16.14 -5.11 -0.03
N ARG A 23 17.33 -4.50 -0.03
CA ARG A 23 18.65 -5.17 -0.04
C ARG A 23 19.04 -5.90 1.25
N ARG A 24 18.32 -5.74 2.37
CA ARG A 24 18.53 -6.60 3.56
C ARG A 24 18.14 -8.08 3.34
N ARG A 25 17.69 -8.44 2.14
CA ARG A 25 17.56 -9.82 1.66
C ARG A 25 18.68 -10.11 0.65
N GLY A 26 19.83 -10.55 1.15
CA GLY A 26 20.91 -11.07 0.30
C GLY A 26 22.13 -11.41 1.15
N THR A 27 22.47 -12.71 1.17
CA THR A 27 23.65 -13.31 1.82
C THR A 27 23.65 -13.39 3.35
N THR A 28 22.97 -14.42 3.88
CA THR A 28 23.56 -15.19 4.99
C THR A 28 24.25 -16.38 4.36
N ASP A 29 25.54 -16.23 4.04
CA ASP A 29 26.40 -17.35 3.66
C ASP A 29 26.61 -18.25 4.88
N TYR A 30 25.88 -19.37 4.90
CA TYR A 30 26.28 -20.54 5.66
C TYR A 30 27.10 -21.44 4.73
N SER A 31 28.41 -21.21 4.65
CA SER A 31 29.33 -22.28 4.29
C SER A 31 30.65 -22.11 5.05
N LYS A 32 30.83 -22.95 6.07
CA LYS A 32 32.15 -23.31 6.57
C LYS A 32 32.38 -24.79 6.31
N SER A 33 33.42 -25.02 5.50
CA SER A 33 34.40 -26.11 5.56
C SER A 33 33.93 -27.57 5.52
N ALA A 34 34.23 -28.23 4.41
CA ALA A 34 34.89 -29.54 4.42
C ALA A 34 35.76 -29.70 3.16
N ILE A 35 36.81 -30.50 3.30
CA ILE A 35 38.07 -30.50 2.56
C ILE A 35 38.07 -31.51 1.39
N SER A 36 38.65 -31.08 0.26
CA SER A 36 39.44 -31.80 -0.77
C SER A 36 39.30 -33.32 -0.99
N SER A 37 39.07 -33.70 -2.25
CA SER A 37 39.97 -34.60 -3.02
C SER A 37 39.68 -34.56 -4.54
N ALA A 38 40.67 -34.87 -5.37
CA ALA A 38 40.84 -34.41 -6.75
C ALA A 38 40.59 -35.44 -7.89
N SER A 39 40.25 -34.90 -9.08
CA SER A 39 40.60 -35.31 -10.47
C SER A 39 39.91 -36.53 -11.14
N PRO A 40 39.99 -36.72 -12.49
CA PRO A 40 39.30 -35.94 -13.55
C PRO A 40 38.62 -36.84 -14.63
N SER A 41 38.12 -36.20 -15.71
CA SER A 41 37.87 -36.71 -17.10
C SER A 41 36.42 -36.94 -17.52
N ALA A 42 35.95 -36.19 -18.52
CA ALA A 42 35.50 -36.70 -19.84
C ALA A 42 34.64 -35.66 -20.58
N SER A 43 35.04 -35.40 -21.83
CA SER A 43 34.35 -34.63 -22.85
C SER A 43 33.20 -35.41 -23.48
N VAL A 44 32.04 -34.79 -23.73
CA VAL A 44 31.18 -35.09 -24.90
C VAL A 44 30.42 -33.83 -25.33
N ILE A 45 30.37 -33.68 -26.65
CA ILE A 45 29.76 -32.64 -27.48
C ILE A 45 28.30 -33.02 -27.69
N ASP A 46 27.34 -32.10 -27.57
CA ASP A 46 26.20 -32.07 -28.51
C ASP A 46 25.48 -30.71 -28.53
N SER A 47 24.85 -30.53 -29.68
CA SER A 47 24.45 -29.37 -30.44
C SER A 47 23.02 -28.91 -30.17
N GLY A 48 22.77 -27.66 -30.55
CA GLY A 48 21.46 -27.20 -31.01
C GLY A 48 20.46 -26.82 -29.93
N SER A 49 20.19 -25.52 -29.84
CA SER A 49 18.87 -24.97 -30.20
C SER A 49 18.58 -23.69 -29.42
N SER A 50 18.09 -22.71 -30.18
CA SER A 50 17.35 -21.54 -29.72
C SER A 50 18.17 -20.49 -29.00
N THR A 51 18.73 -19.56 -29.78
CA THR A 51 18.95 -18.19 -29.34
C THR A 51 17.58 -17.57 -29.04
N CYS A 52 17.03 -17.84 -27.86
CA CYS A 52 16.04 -16.98 -27.26
C CYS A 52 16.71 -15.64 -27.02
N SER A 53 16.30 -14.65 -27.80
CA SER A 53 16.68 -13.25 -27.66
C SER A 53 16.60 -12.82 -26.20
N ALA A 54 17.76 -12.48 -25.65
CA ALA A 54 17.90 -11.75 -24.39
C ALA A 54 17.39 -10.31 -24.58
N GLN A 55 16.07 -10.17 -24.63
CA GLN A 55 15.29 -8.93 -24.52
C GLN A 55 14.04 -9.37 -23.75
N GLU A 56 13.73 -8.98 -22.52
CA GLU A 56 14.03 -7.75 -21.81
C GLU A 56 13.67 -8.01 -20.33
N GLN A 57 14.57 -8.62 -19.54
CA GLN A 57 14.43 -8.58 -18.07
C GLN A 57 14.85 -7.19 -17.61
N SER A 58 13.99 -6.20 -17.84
CA SER A 58 14.05 -4.93 -17.14
C SER A 58 14.10 -5.24 -15.64
N LYS A 59 15.24 -4.97 -15.00
CA LYS A 59 15.36 -5.02 -13.54
C LYS A 59 14.16 -4.29 -12.96
N ASN A 60 13.35 -4.98 -12.15
CA ASN A 60 12.12 -4.47 -11.56
C ASN A 60 12.47 -3.41 -10.49
N GLU A 61 12.97 -2.26 -10.94
CA GLU A 61 13.48 -1.18 -10.13
C GLU A 61 12.30 -0.44 -9.51
N ILE A 62 12.41 -0.15 -8.20
CA ILE A 62 11.44 0.69 -7.50
C ILE A 62 11.58 2.10 -8.05
N LYS A 63 10.48 2.65 -8.60
CA LYS A 63 10.40 4.02 -9.10
C LYS A 63 9.46 4.81 -8.22
N VAL A 64 9.96 5.88 -7.62
CA VAL A 64 9.15 6.78 -6.78
C VAL A 64 8.85 8.01 -7.60
N ARG A 65 7.62 8.50 -7.57
CA ARG A 65 7.29 9.83 -8.10
C ARG A 65 6.43 10.57 -7.11
N ARG A 66 6.72 11.84 -6.89
CA ARG A 66 5.80 12.72 -6.18
C ARG A 66 4.61 13.02 -7.09
N ALA A 67 3.39 12.85 -6.58
CA ALA A 67 2.18 13.15 -7.33
C ALA A 67 1.81 14.64 -7.28
N THR A 68 2.25 15.33 -6.22
CA THR A 68 2.13 16.78 -6.05
C THR A 68 3.34 17.50 -6.62
N VAL A 69 3.13 18.69 -7.20
CA VAL A 69 4.15 19.48 -7.90
C VAL A 69 4.98 20.27 -6.90
N LYS A 70 4.33 20.82 -5.87
CA LYS A 70 5.00 21.64 -4.86
C LYS A 70 5.42 20.82 -3.65
N PRO A 71 6.59 21.14 -3.05
CA PRO A 71 7.02 20.52 -1.82
C PRO A 71 6.03 20.79 -0.68
N TYR A 72 6.04 19.92 0.33
CA TYR A 72 5.33 20.19 1.56
C TYR A 72 5.92 21.46 2.19
N PRO A 73 5.09 22.40 2.67
CA PRO A 73 3.67 22.21 2.96
C PRO A 73 2.68 22.84 1.95
N GLU A 74 3.16 23.36 0.82
CA GLU A 74 2.27 24.03 -0.14
C GLU A 74 1.26 23.05 -0.76
N GLU A 75 1.64 21.78 -0.93
CA GLU A 75 0.78 20.69 -1.39
C GLU A 75 0.89 19.45 -0.49
N ALA A 76 -0.12 18.57 -0.56
CA ALA A 76 -0.11 17.31 0.18
C ALA A 76 1.11 16.45 -0.18
N SER A 77 1.60 15.70 0.80
CA SER A 77 2.66 14.72 0.58
C SER A 77 2.06 13.43 0.03
N ILE A 78 1.83 13.36 -1.28
CA ILE A 78 1.33 12.17 -2.00
C ILE A 78 2.40 11.66 -2.96
N TYR A 79 2.71 10.36 -2.85
CA TYR A 79 3.71 9.69 -3.67
C TYR A 79 3.11 8.45 -4.33
N VAL A 80 3.52 8.19 -5.56
CA VAL A 80 3.23 6.94 -6.27
C VAL A 80 4.52 6.17 -6.40
N ILE A 81 4.50 4.91 -5.99
CA ILE A 81 5.67 4.03 -5.92
C ILE A 81 5.39 2.83 -6.83
N ASP A 82 5.96 2.83 -8.04
CA ASP A 82 5.88 1.69 -8.95
C ASP A 82 6.84 0.59 -8.48
N ASN A 83 6.43 -0.67 -8.66
CA ASN A 83 7.16 -1.87 -8.23
C ASN A 83 7.42 -1.91 -6.71
N PHE A 84 6.51 -1.35 -5.91
CA PHE A 84 6.61 -1.36 -4.45
C PHE A 84 6.56 -2.80 -3.88
N LEU A 85 5.64 -3.62 -4.37
CA LEU A 85 5.59 -5.05 -4.04
C LEU A 85 6.49 -5.82 -5.00
N THR A 86 7.30 -6.72 -4.45
CA THR A 86 8.10 -7.65 -5.25
C THR A 86 7.22 -8.76 -5.84
N GLU A 87 7.66 -9.40 -6.93
CA GLU A 87 6.88 -10.53 -7.50
C GLU A 87 6.63 -11.66 -6.52
N ALA A 88 7.59 -11.95 -5.64
CA ALA A 88 7.39 -12.96 -4.60
C ALA A 88 6.32 -12.58 -3.57
N GLU A 89 6.11 -11.29 -3.31
CA GLU A 89 5.04 -10.78 -2.45
C GLU A 89 3.69 -10.78 -3.19
N LEU A 90 3.70 -10.41 -4.47
CA LEU A 90 2.51 -10.45 -5.32
C LEU A 90 1.95 -11.87 -5.49
N VAL A 91 2.81 -12.84 -5.82
CA VAL A 91 2.42 -14.27 -5.89
C VAL A 91 1.89 -14.79 -4.55
N TYR A 92 2.45 -14.31 -3.43
CA TYR A 92 1.94 -14.66 -2.11
C TYR A 92 0.50 -14.13 -1.93
N PHE A 93 0.22 -12.89 -2.33
CA PHE A 93 -1.13 -12.33 -2.25
C PHE A 93 -2.11 -12.99 -3.21
N ASP A 94 -1.71 -13.39 -4.42
CA ASP A 94 -2.58 -14.13 -5.35
C ASP A 94 -3.09 -15.44 -4.72
N ARG A 95 -2.19 -16.18 -4.06
CA ARG A 95 -2.55 -17.42 -3.34
C ARG A 95 -3.50 -17.16 -2.19
N LYS A 96 -3.33 -16.05 -1.47
CA LYS A 96 -4.22 -15.63 -0.39
C LYS A 96 -5.60 -15.22 -0.94
N ILE A 97 -5.64 -14.43 -2.01
CA ILE A 97 -6.88 -14.01 -2.68
C ILE A 97 -7.70 -15.22 -3.13
N ALA A 98 -7.06 -16.27 -3.63
CA ALA A 98 -7.73 -17.49 -4.09
C ALA A 98 -8.37 -18.32 -2.96
N THR A 99 -7.99 -18.09 -1.70
CA THR A 99 -8.37 -18.96 -0.56
C THR A 99 -9.06 -18.23 0.58
N ILE A 100 -8.92 -16.90 0.66
CA ILE A 100 -9.47 -16.09 1.75
C ILE A 100 -11.00 -15.97 1.63
N PRO A 101 -11.74 -16.19 2.74
CA PRO A 101 -13.14 -15.81 2.83
C PRO A 101 -13.23 -14.31 3.09
N PHE A 102 -13.57 -13.54 2.06
CA PHE A 102 -13.78 -12.10 2.18
C PHE A 102 -15.09 -11.80 2.91
N GLU A 103 -15.08 -10.81 3.79
CA GLU A 103 -16.23 -10.34 4.58
C GLU A 103 -16.64 -8.93 4.16
N ARG A 104 -17.87 -8.48 4.50
CA ARG A 104 -18.34 -7.12 4.19
C ARG A 104 -17.50 -6.08 4.92
N SER A 105 -17.05 -5.03 4.21
CA SER A 105 -16.29 -3.96 4.85
C SER A 105 -17.15 -3.06 5.72
N PHE A 106 -16.51 -2.38 6.68
CA PHE A 106 -17.13 -1.39 7.54
C PHE A 106 -16.38 -0.06 7.46
N VAL A 107 -17.00 0.99 8.01
CA VAL A 107 -16.40 2.29 8.31
C VAL A 107 -16.38 2.52 9.82
N ASP A 108 -15.56 3.45 10.28
CA ASP A 108 -15.57 3.86 11.69
C ASP A 108 -16.90 4.59 11.97
N ASN A 109 -17.60 4.24 13.06
CA ASN A 109 -18.92 4.76 13.35
C ASN A 109 -18.83 6.16 13.99
N ALA A 110 -19.23 7.18 13.25
CA ALA A 110 -19.19 8.59 13.65
C ALA A 110 -20.10 8.93 14.86
N GLU A 111 -21.21 8.21 15.04
CA GLU A 111 -22.13 8.44 16.17
C GLU A 111 -21.64 7.76 17.47
N CYS A 112 -20.62 6.91 17.37
CA CYS A 112 -20.16 6.06 18.47
C CYS A 112 -18.97 6.69 19.22
N TYR A 113 -19.27 7.70 20.03
CA TYR A 113 -18.50 7.94 21.27
C TYR A 113 -19.29 7.56 22.53
N ASP A 114 -20.55 7.11 22.38
CA ASP A 114 -21.31 6.41 23.42
C ASP A 114 -20.92 4.91 23.44
N LYS A 115 -20.49 4.42 24.61
CA LYS A 115 -19.99 3.03 24.84
C LYS A 115 -21.02 1.92 24.58
N ARG A 116 -22.27 2.27 24.25
CA ARG A 116 -23.38 1.32 24.04
C ARG A 116 -23.56 0.89 22.59
N GLN A 117 -22.88 1.53 21.64
CA GLN A 117 -22.97 1.22 20.21
C GLN A 117 -21.65 0.62 19.69
N PRO A 118 -21.67 -0.15 18.58
CA PRO A 118 -20.45 -0.67 17.98
C PRO A 118 -19.61 0.46 17.35
N ALA A 119 -18.29 0.42 17.57
CA ALA A 119 -17.34 1.41 17.05
C ALA A 119 -17.20 1.42 15.51
N THR A 120 -17.82 0.47 14.82
CA THR A 120 -17.75 0.28 13.37
C THR A 120 -19.14 -0.03 12.81
N LEU A 121 -19.43 0.46 11.60
CA LEU A 121 -20.71 0.26 10.92
C LEU A 121 -20.50 -0.29 9.51
N VAL A 122 -21.29 -1.29 9.10
CA VAL A 122 -21.39 -1.67 7.69
C VAL A 122 -22.30 -0.66 7.00
N ASP A 123 -21.71 0.21 6.18
CA ASP A 123 -22.42 1.23 5.42
C ASP A 123 -22.34 0.89 3.93
N ASP A 124 -23.35 0.19 3.44
CA ASP A 124 -23.45 -0.21 2.03
C ASP A 124 -23.74 0.98 1.09
N SER A 125 -24.03 2.17 1.62
CA SER A 125 -24.18 3.39 0.80
C SER A 125 -22.84 4.10 0.57
N HIS A 126 -21.87 3.90 1.46
CA HIS A 126 -20.59 4.59 1.44
C HIS A 126 -19.40 3.69 1.14
N ARG A 127 -19.40 2.42 1.56
CA ARG A 127 -18.33 1.45 1.31
C ARG A 127 -18.88 0.08 0.94
N THR A 128 -18.85 -0.22 -0.35
CA THR A 128 -19.41 -1.48 -0.89
C THR A 128 -18.38 -2.59 -1.08
N SER A 129 -17.11 -2.38 -0.70
CA SER A 129 -16.05 -3.39 -0.81
C SER A 129 -16.18 -4.55 0.17
N THR A 130 -15.49 -5.65 -0.11
CA THR A 130 -15.24 -6.73 0.87
C THR A 130 -13.78 -6.74 1.31
N PHE A 131 -13.47 -7.27 2.49
CA PHE A 131 -12.12 -7.25 3.05
C PHE A 131 -11.75 -8.53 3.80
N TYR A 132 -10.46 -8.66 4.10
CA TYR A 132 -9.90 -9.59 5.08
C TYR A 132 -8.77 -8.90 5.82
N SER A 133 -8.82 -8.91 7.15
CA SER A 133 -7.75 -8.38 8.00
C SER A 133 -6.79 -9.49 8.40
N PHE A 134 -5.52 -9.36 8.04
CA PHE A 134 -4.49 -10.25 8.54
C PHE A 134 -4.24 -9.99 10.02
N LYS A 135 -3.96 -11.03 10.79
CA LYS A 135 -3.39 -10.83 12.13
C LYS A 135 -2.05 -10.10 12.03
N LYS A 136 -1.71 -9.34 13.07
CA LYS A 136 -0.37 -8.77 13.18
C LYS A 136 0.70 -9.84 13.08
N SER A 137 1.70 -9.60 12.24
CA SER A 137 2.77 -10.55 11.97
C SER A 137 2.25 -11.96 11.63
N HIS A 138 1.14 -12.03 10.87
CA HIS A 138 0.39 -13.26 10.55
C HIS A 138 1.29 -14.44 10.14
N ASP A 139 2.26 -14.17 9.28
CA ASP A 139 3.30 -15.11 8.89
C ASP A 139 4.61 -14.36 8.56
N SER A 140 5.64 -15.11 8.14
CA SER A 140 6.95 -14.55 7.83
C SER A 140 6.94 -13.55 6.67
N LYS A 141 6.01 -13.69 5.70
CA LYS A 141 5.89 -12.79 4.54
C LYS A 141 5.25 -11.48 4.96
N ILE A 142 4.13 -11.54 5.69
CA ILE A 142 3.46 -10.36 6.25
C ILE A 142 4.40 -9.62 7.20
N SER A 143 5.05 -10.33 8.12
CA SER A 143 5.99 -9.73 9.08
C SER A 143 7.17 -9.04 8.39
N ALA A 144 7.68 -9.63 7.30
CA ALA A 144 8.77 -9.03 6.53
C ALA A 144 8.33 -7.77 5.78
N LEU A 145 7.09 -7.77 5.25
CA LEU A 145 6.50 -6.59 4.60
C LEU A 145 6.28 -5.46 5.63
N GLU A 146 5.70 -5.76 6.79
CA GLU A 146 5.54 -4.81 7.89
C GLU A 146 6.89 -4.18 8.30
N ARG A 147 7.94 -4.99 8.50
CA ARG A 147 9.29 -4.46 8.81
C ARG A 147 9.87 -3.60 7.70
N ARG A 148 9.65 -3.95 6.43
CA ARG A 148 10.12 -3.17 5.28
C ARG A 148 9.44 -1.80 5.25
N ILE A 149 8.13 -1.76 5.49
CA ILE A 149 7.34 -0.52 5.56
C ILE A 149 7.74 0.32 6.77
N ALA A 150 7.91 -0.29 7.94
CA ALA A 150 8.33 0.41 9.16
C ALA A 150 9.70 1.07 8.96
N THR A 151 10.64 0.32 8.39
CA THR A 151 11.94 0.85 7.99
C THR A 151 11.74 2.02 7.04
N MET A 152 11.00 1.83 5.94
CA MET A 152 10.73 2.83 4.88
C MET A 152 10.11 4.14 5.39
N LEU A 153 9.25 4.08 6.40
CA LEU A 153 8.57 5.26 6.95
C LEU A 153 9.30 5.83 8.17
N GLY A 154 10.31 5.13 8.68
CA GLY A 154 11.05 5.50 9.88
C GLY A 154 10.22 5.37 11.16
N CYS A 155 9.24 4.47 11.18
CA CYS A 155 8.36 4.22 12.32
C CYS A 155 8.60 2.83 12.93
N TRP A 156 7.94 2.55 14.06
CA TRP A 156 7.98 1.24 14.67
C TRP A 156 6.98 0.28 14.01
N VAL A 157 7.33 -1.01 13.97
CA VAL A 157 6.47 -2.05 13.38
C VAL A 157 5.09 -2.11 14.05
N HIS A 158 5.02 -1.86 15.36
CA HIS A 158 3.78 -1.87 16.12
C HIS A 158 2.84 -0.70 15.79
N GLN A 159 3.34 0.36 15.14
CA GLN A 159 2.52 1.48 14.67
C GLN A 159 1.79 1.16 13.37
N ILE A 160 2.27 0.19 12.59
CA ILE A 160 1.53 -0.28 11.44
C ILE A 160 0.27 -0.98 11.98
N GLU A 161 -0.91 -0.80 11.38
CA GLU A 161 -2.10 -1.61 11.68
C GLU A 161 -2.03 -2.99 11.02
N ALA A 162 -2.87 -3.92 11.46
CA ALA A 162 -3.07 -5.18 10.74
C ALA A 162 -3.32 -4.90 9.24
N LEU A 163 -2.54 -5.55 8.36
CA LEU A 163 -2.70 -5.33 6.92
C LEU A 163 -4.09 -5.79 6.51
N GLN A 164 -4.79 -4.98 5.71
CA GLN A 164 -6.15 -5.30 5.28
C GLN A 164 -6.18 -5.49 3.76
N LEU A 165 -6.45 -6.71 3.34
CA LEU A 165 -6.72 -7.05 1.95
C LEU A 165 -8.15 -6.62 1.61
N VAL A 166 -8.33 -5.87 0.53
CA VAL A 166 -9.64 -5.41 0.06
C VAL A 166 -9.90 -5.91 -1.34
N ARG A 167 -11.18 -6.18 -1.63
CA ARG A 167 -11.69 -6.60 -2.93
C ARG A 167 -12.90 -5.74 -3.29
N TYR A 168 -12.87 -5.21 -4.51
CA TYR A 168 -13.99 -4.52 -5.14
C TYR A 168 -14.44 -5.33 -6.36
N GLN A 169 -15.71 -5.70 -6.39
CA GLN A 169 -16.40 -6.27 -7.55
C GLN A 169 -16.88 -5.17 -8.51
N PRO A 170 -17.34 -5.50 -9.73
CA PRO A 170 -17.94 -4.51 -10.61
C PRO A 170 -19.06 -3.75 -9.90
N GLY A 171 -19.04 -2.42 -10.01
CA GLY A 171 -19.98 -1.53 -9.32
C GLY A 171 -19.64 -1.21 -7.85
N GLU A 172 -18.70 -1.92 -7.22
CA GLU A 172 -18.27 -1.61 -5.84
C GLU A 172 -17.29 -0.40 -5.82
N PHE A 173 -17.37 0.38 -4.74
CA PHE A 173 -16.62 1.63 -4.53
C PHE A 173 -16.38 1.88 -3.03
N PHE A 174 -15.60 2.92 -2.72
CA PHE A 174 -15.54 3.52 -1.40
C PHE A 174 -15.61 5.04 -1.57
N GLY A 175 -16.65 5.65 -1.00
CA GLY A 175 -16.95 7.07 -1.08
C GLY A 175 -15.86 7.97 -0.51
N ILE A 176 -16.11 9.27 -0.61
CA ILE A 176 -15.19 10.32 -0.16
C ILE A 176 -15.03 10.26 1.35
N HIS A 177 -13.80 10.04 1.82
CA HIS A 177 -13.47 9.90 3.24
C HIS A 177 -12.07 10.44 3.54
N HIS A 178 -11.71 10.41 4.82
CA HIS A 178 -10.37 10.73 5.29
C HIS A 178 -9.91 9.66 6.31
N ASP A 179 -8.70 9.13 6.16
CA ASP A 179 -8.27 7.98 6.98
C ASP A 179 -7.98 8.34 8.46
N LEU A 180 -7.75 9.62 8.75
CA LEU A 180 -7.44 10.07 10.11
C LEU A 180 -8.65 10.11 11.06
N GLY A 181 -9.88 10.20 10.52
CA GLY A 181 -11.08 10.43 11.31
C GLY A 181 -12.31 10.70 10.45
N ASN A 182 -13.41 11.08 11.10
CA ASN A 182 -14.69 11.30 10.43
C ASN A 182 -14.65 12.59 9.59
N LEU A 183 -15.04 12.52 8.32
CA LEU A 183 -15.12 13.67 7.43
C LEU A 183 -16.50 14.33 7.59
N LEU A 184 -16.51 15.65 7.80
CA LEU A 184 -17.71 16.46 7.94
C LEU A 184 -18.04 17.18 6.62
N ASP A 185 -19.27 17.69 6.50
CA ASP A 185 -19.78 18.36 5.29
C ASP A 185 -19.00 19.63 4.90
N ASP A 186 -18.24 20.21 5.83
CA ASP A 186 -17.39 21.39 5.60
C ASP A 186 -15.94 21.04 5.25
N ASP A 187 -15.68 19.79 4.85
CA ASP A 187 -14.38 19.19 4.59
C ASP A 187 -13.42 19.16 5.80
N THR A 188 -13.91 19.45 7.00
CA THR A 188 -13.12 19.26 8.22
C THR A 188 -13.16 17.81 8.67
N VAL A 189 -12.10 17.37 9.36
CA VAL A 189 -11.99 16.00 9.85
C VAL A 189 -12.07 16.01 11.37
N GLN A 190 -13.14 15.42 11.89
CA GLN A 190 -13.29 15.16 13.31
C GLN A 190 -12.42 13.97 13.71
N LEU A 191 -11.43 14.25 14.56
CA LEU A 191 -10.48 13.24 15.03
C LEU A 191 -11.15 12.28 16.02
N PRO A 192 -10.78 10.99 15.99
CA PRO A 192 -11.19 10.09 17.04
C PRO A 192 -10.61 10.56 18.40
N PRO A 193 -11.40 10.48 19.49
CA PRO A 193 -10.99 10.85 20.82
C PRO A 193 -9.91 9.89 21.35
N LYS A 194 -8.95 10.45 22.08
CA LYS A 194 -7.70 9.76 22.46
C LYS A 194 -7.92 8.65 23.49
N ASP A 195 -8.98 8.72 24.27
CA ASP A 195 -9.32 7.83 25.38
C ASP A 195 -10.06 6.55 24.96
N HIS A 196 -10.40 6.40 23.68
CA HIS A 196 -11.15 5.25 23.17
C HIS A 196 -10.26 4.11 22.62
N GLY A 197 -8.94 4.21 22.76
CA GLY A 197 -8.00 3.21 22.23
C GLY A 197 -7.89 3.18 20.70
N SER A 198 -8.65 4.03 19.99
CA SER A 198 -8.52 4.26 18.57
C SER A 198 -7.24 5.04 18.28
N LYS A 199 -6.31 4.43 17.54
CA LYS A 199 -5.09 5.11 17.12
C LYS A 199 -5.35 5.89 15.84
N ARG A 200 -4.93 7.15 15.81
CA ARG A 200 -5.05 7.99 14.62
C ARG A 200 -4.09 7.54 13.52
N ARG A 201 -4.60 7.29 12.31
CA ARG A 201 -3.82 6.86 11.13
C ARG A 201 -3.09 8.05 10.53
N LEU A 202 -1.82 8.24 10.85
CA LEU A 202 -1.00 9.39 10.42
C LEU A 202 -0.56 9.28 8.95
N VAL A 203 -0.35 8.06 8.46
CA VAL A 203 0.12 7.78 7.09
C VAL A 203 -0.66 6.60 6.54
N THR A 204 -1.06 6.71 5.27
CA THR A 204 -1.66 5.60 4.54
C THR A 204 -0.80 5.20 3.36
N LEU A 205 -0.67 3.89 3.16
CA LEU A 205 -0.11 3.27 1.97
C LEU A 205 -1.15 2.30 1.41
N PHE A 206 -1.61 2.55 0.18
CA PHE A 206 -2.51 1.66 -0.55
C PHE A 206 -1.75 0.95 -1.66
N CYS A 207 -1.66 -0.37 -1.64
CA CYS A 207 -1.00 -1.15 -2.71
C CYS A 207 -2.03 -1.80 -3.62
N TYR A 208 -1.89 -1.66 -4.94
CA TYR A 208 -2.70 -2.38 -5.91
C TYR A 208 -2.11 -3.76 -6.17
N LEU A 209 -2.95 -4.80 -6.09
CA LEU A 209 -2.54 -6.19 -6.29
C LEU A 209 -2.80 -6.68 -7.71
N ASN A 210 -3.56 -5.93 -8.50
CA ASN A 210 -3.73 -6.16 -9.94
C ASN A 210 -3.81 -4.84 -10.71
N THR A 211 -3.68 -4.93 -12.03
CA THR A 211 -3.84 -3.80 -12.95
C THR A 211 -5.26 -3.78 -13.46
N LEU A 212 -5.86 -2.60 -13.53
CA LEU A 212 -7.09 -2.34 -14.27
C LEU A 212 -6.79 -1.45 -15.48
N GLN A 213 -7.52 -1.65 -16.57
CA GLN A 213 -7.51 -0.78 -17.75
C GLN A 213 -8.18 0.55 -17.46
N ASP A 214 -8.00 1.51 -18.37
CA ASP A 214 -8.46 2.88 -18.20
C ASP A 214 -9.99 3.02 -18.12
N ASP A 215 -10.70 2.17 -18.86
CA ASP A 215 -12.16 2.09 -18.92
C ASP A 215 -12.78 1.24 -17.81
N GLU A 216 -11.97 0.50 -17.04
CA GLU A 216 -12.40 -0.32 -15.90
C GLU A 216 -12.51 0.47 -14.58
N GLY A 217 -12.16 1.76 -14.58
CA GLY A 217 -12.26 2.64 -13.40
C GLY A 217 -11.39 2.20 -12.21
N GLY A 218 -11.92 2.29 -10.99
CA GLY A 218 -11.25 1.78 -9.80
C GLY A 218 -10.06 2.61 -9.31
N CYS A 219 -9.87 3.86 -9.73
CA CYS A 219 -8.75 4.68 -9.24
C CYS A 219 -8.84 4.97 -7.75
N THR A 220 -7.71 5.35 -7.16
CA THR A 220 -7.71 6.15 -5.93
C THR A 220 -7.77 7.62 -6.32
N TYR A 221 -8.84 8.31 -5.93
CA TYR A 221 -9.17 9.67 -6.33
C TYR A 221 -8.99 10.65 -5.17
N PHE A 222 -8.26 11.73 -5.39
CA PHE A 222 -8.05 12.83 -4.45
C PHE A 222 -8.65 14.12 -5.05
N PRO A 223 -9.87 14.53 -4.66
CA PRO A 223 -10.54 15.71 -5.22
C PRO A 223 -9.79 17.01 -4.94
N ASN A 224 -9.09 17.10 -3.82
CA ASN A 224 -8.51 18.37 -3.37
C ASN A 224 -7.06 18.57 -3.84
N VAL A 225 -6.59 17.79 -4.82
CA VAL A 225 -5.21 17.81 -5.34
C VAL A 225 -5.19 17.93 -6.85
N GLY A 226 -4.50 18.93 -7.38
CA GLY A 226 -4.44 19.23 -8.81
C GLY A 226 -5.57 20.17 -9.21
N SER A 227 -5.21 21.41 -9.58
CA SER A 227 -6.17 22.52 -9.77
C SER A 227 -7.23 22.27 -10.83
N ASP A 228 -6.89 21.59 -11.94
CA ASP A 228 -7.78 21.49 -13.11
C ASP A 228 -8.32 20.07 -13.39
N SER A 229 -7.62 19.02 -12.95
CA SER A 229 -7.99 17.63 -13.30
C SER A 229 -8.27 16.73 -12.11
N HIS A 230 -7.98 17.22 -10.89
CA HIS A 230 -7.85 16.42 -9.68
C HIS A 230 -6.82 15.28 -9.84
N LEU A 231 -6.42 14.63 -8.74
CA LEU A 231 -5.44 13.54 -8.80
C LEU A 231 -6.18 12.19 -8.81
N ARG A 232 -5.91 11.38 -9.82
CA ARG A 232 -6.31 9.97 -9.89
C ARG A 232 -5.09 9.08 -10.03
N VAL A 233 -4.98 8.09 -9.17
CA VAL A 233 -3.97 7.04 -9.32
C VAL A 233 -4.63 5.76 -9.78
N LYS A 234 -4.25 5.33 -10.99
CA LYS A 234 -4.78 4.13 -11.62
C LYS A 234 -4.23 2.85 -10.98
N PRO A 235 -5.07 1.80 -10.83
CA PRO A 235 -4.62 0.49 -10.38
C PRO A 235 -3.58 -0.10 -11.32
N LYS A 236 -2.38 -0.31 -10.80
CA LYS A 236 -1.30 -1.00 -11.51
C LYS A 236 -0.70 -2.02 -10.56
N ARG A 237 -0.65 -3.28 -10.95
CA ARG A 237 -0.14 -4.36 -10.10
C ARG A 237 1.24 -4.00 -9.51
N GLY A 238 1.35 -4.13 -8.19
CA GLY A 238 2.57 -3.84 -7.43
C GLY A 238 2.85 -2.36 -7.18
N ARG A 239 2.08 -1.43 -7.75
CA ARG A 239 2.13 0.00 -7.42
C ARG A 239 1.56 0.24 -6.03
N ALA A 240 2.14 1.20 -5.32
CA ALA A 240 1.55 1.76 -4.13
C ALA A 240 1.32 3.27 -4.25
N VAL A 241 0.34 3.78 -3.50
CA VAL A 241 0.10 5.20 -3.28
C VAL A 241 0.30 5.46 -1.80
N LEU A 242 1.17 6.41 -1.48
CA LEU A 242 1.57 6.75 -0.11
C LEU A 242 1.20 8.21 0.16
N TRP A 243 0.49 8.49 1.25
CA TRP A 243 0.18 9.85 1.65
C TRP A 243 0.17 10.09 3.15
N SER A 244 0.37 11.35 3.54
CA SER A 244 0.24 11.80 4.94
C SER A 244 -1.17 12.28 5.18
N ASN A 245 -1.85 11.73 6.18
CA ASN A 245 -3.17 12.20 6.57
C ASN A 245 -3.11 13.49 7.43
N ILE A 246 -1.91 13.99 7.73
CA ILE A 246 -1.71 15.20 8.53
C ILE A 246 -0.88 16.25 7.78
N GLY A 247 -1.32 17.50 7.89
CA GLY A 247 -0.66 18.68 7.34
C GLY A 247 0.24 19.39 8.36
N ILE A 248 0.42 20.70 8.19
CA ILE A 248 1.20 21.53 9.13
C ILE A 248 0.55 21.48 10.51
N GLY A 249 1.39 21.33 11.55
CA GLY A 249 0.94 21.36 12.94
C GLY A 249 0.19 20.09 13.38
N GLY A 250 0.27 19.00 12.60
CA GLY A 250 -0.36 17.72 12.94
C GLY A 250 -1.89 17.71 12.80
N LYS A 251 -2.46 18.72 12.13
CA LYS A 251 -3.89 18.77 11.80
C LYS A 251 -4.20 17.86 10.61
N PRO A 252 -5.43 17.34 10.46
CA PRO A 252 -5.85 16.66 9.24
C PRO A 252 -5.52 17.48 7.98
N ASP A 253 -5.03 16.83 6.92
CA ASP A 253 -4.80 17.50 5.63
C ASP A 253 -6.03 17.32 4.72
N PRO A 254 -6.84 18.37 4.46
CA PRO A 254 -8.01 18.25 3.60
C PRO A 254 -7.65 17.86 2.15
N LYS A 255 -6.39 18.03 1.75
CA LYS A 255 -5.90 17.58 0.44
C LYS A 255 -5.77 16.05 0.34
N THR A 256 -5.80 15.33 1.47
CA THR A 256 -5.80 13.86 1.49
C THR A 256 -7.17 13.23 1.72
N ILE A 257 -8.23 14.04 1.66
CA ILE A 257 -9.58 13.52 1.39
C ILE A 257 -9.53 12.73 0.08
N HIS A 258 -10.09 11.52 0.08
CA HIS A 258 -9.97 10.62 -1.06
C HIS A 258 -11.11 9.61 -1.15
N ALA A 259 -11.21 8.94 -2.31
CA ALA A 259 -12.16 7.86 -2.57
C ALA A 259 -11.51 6.71 -3.35
N GLY A 260 -12.10 5.53 -3.24
CA GLY A 260 -11.91 4.46 -4.22
C GLY A 260 -13.02 4.55 -5.26
N GLU A 261 -12.69 5.02 -6.47
CA GLU A 261 -13.66 5.12 -7.56
C GLU A 261 -14.24 3.74 -7.88
N THR A 262 -15.45 3.76 -8.42
CA THR A 262 -16.19 2.56 -8.82
C THR A 262 -15.37 1.73 -9.81
N VAL A 263 -15.36 0.41 -9.61
CA VAL A 263 -14.89 -0.52 -10.65
C VAL A 263 -15.94 -0.56 -11.75
N ILE A 264 -15.62 0.04 -12.90
CA ILE A 264 -16.49 0.14 -14.06
C ILE A 264 -16.38 -1.19 -14.84
N SER A 265 -17.53 -1.72 -15.22
CA SER A 265 -17.70 -3.15 -15.46
C SER A 265 -17.32 -3.61 -16.88
N GLU A 266 -16.49 -4.65 -16.94
CA GLU A 266 -16.70 -5.83 -17.79
C GLU A 266 -16.96 -7.07 -16.89
N ALA A 267 -17.58 -8.12 -17.42
CA ALA A 267 -17.89 -9.32 -16.63
C ALA A 267 -16.60 -9.99 -16.13
N GLY A 268 -16.38 -9.92 -14.81
CA GLY A 268 -15.25 -10.58 -14.14
C GLY A 268 -14.14 -9.65 -13.64
N THR A 269 -14.18 -8.36 -13.98
CA THR A 269 -13.22 -7.36 -13.48
C THR A 269 -13.33 -7.24 -11.96
N LYS A 270 -12.23 -7.44 -11.25
CA LYS A 270 -12.14 -7.27 -9.79
C LYS A 270 -10.91 -6.43 -9.48
N LYS A 271 -11.05 -5.46 -8.58
CA LYS A 271 -9.90 -4.74 -8.02
C LYS A 271 -9.51 -5.37 -6.69
N TYR A 272 -8.23 -5.63 -6.52
CA TYR A 272 -7.65 -6.07 -5.26
C TYR A 272 -6.63 -5.05 -4.77
N GLY A 273 -6.69 -4.74 -3.48
CA GLY A 273 -5.80 -3.78 -2.85
C GLY A 273 -5.38 -4.20 -1.44
N LEU A 274 -4.34 -3.56 -0.93
CA LEU A 274 -3.86 -3.75 0.44
C LEU A 274 -3.80 -2.39 1.13
N ASN A 275 -4.68 -2.21 2.12
CA ASN A 275 -4.67 -1.08 3.04
C ASN A 275 -3.58 -1.30 4.07
N ILE A 276 -2.71 -0.29 4.23
CA ILE A 276 -1.63 -0.27 5.20
C ILE A 276 -1.63 1.09 5.87
N TRP A 277 -2.01 1.11 7.15
CA TRP A 277 -2.04 2.32 7.93
C TRP A 277 -0.92 2.34 8.96
N VAL A 278 -0.31 3.51 9.14
CA VAL A 278 0.63 3.77 10.23
C VAL A 278 -0.01 4.75 11.19
N CYS A 279 -0.16 4.34 12.43
CA CYS A 279 -0.82 5.11 13.44
C CYS A 279 0.16 5.85 14.35
N GLU A 280 -0.39 6.78 15.13
CA GLU A 280 0.33 7.35 16.26
C GLU A 280 0.78 6.25 17.24
N GLU A 281 1.87 6.56 17.96
CA GLU A 281 2.45 5.66 18.96
C GLU A 281 1.48 5.40 20.12
#